data_AF-A0A1Y6B4T1-F1
#
_entry.id   AF-A0A1Y6B4T1-F1
#
_cell.length_a   1.000
_cell.length_b   1.000
_cell.length_c   1.000
_cell.angle_alpha   90.00
_cell.angle_beta   90.00
_cell.angle_gamma   90.00
#
_symmetry.space_group_name_H-M   'P 1'
#
loop_
_entity.id
_entity.type
_entity.pdbx_description
1 polymer ?
#
loop_
_entity_poly.entity_id
_entity_poly.type
_entity_poly.pdbx_seq_one_letter_code
_entity_poly.pdbx_strand_id
1 'polypeptide(L)'
;MIGVTYQQAHKYERGINRVSAGRLYELAQALGVEVGYFFEGFDARQPCEQMPERQRMSLDVARNFSRIRDERSREALAQLCRVMADGAREI
;
A
#
# COMPACT_ATOMS: atom_id res chain seq x y z
N MET A 1 1.99 20.05 -19.68
CA MET A 1 1.04 19.02 -19.22
C MET A 1 1.80 17.71 -19.18
N ILE A 2 2.02 17.11 -18.01
CA ILE A 2 2.92 15.95 -17.80
C ILE A 2 2.36 14.65 -18.43
N GLY A 3 1.32 14.74 -19.27
CA GLY A 3 0.71 13.60 -19.94
C GLY A 3 0.12 12.56 -18.97
N VAL A 4 -0.19 12.96 -17.74
CA VAL A 4 -0.83 12.12 -16.72
C VAL A 4 -2.13 12.78 -16.24
N THR A 5 -3.20 12.00 -16.13
CA THR A 5 -4.48 12.50 -15.60
C THR A 5 -4.37 12.82 -14.11
N TYR A 6 -5.21 13.73 -13.62
CA TYR A 6 -5.27 14.08 -12.19
C TYR A 6 -5.45 12.85 -11.29
N GLN A 7 -6.28 11.90 -11.72
CA GLN A 7 -6.48 10.64 -11.01
C GLN A 7 -5.22 9.76 -10.98
N GLN A 8 -4.40 9.78 -12.04
CA GLN A 8 -3.16 9.03 -12.08
C GLN A 8 -2.08 9.70 -11.21
N ALA A 9 -2.00 11.03 -11.20
CA ALA A 9 -1.15 11.76 -10.27
C ALA A 9 -1.50 11.40 -8.81
N HIS A 10 -2.79 11.41 -8.46
CA HIS A 10 -3.24 11.01 -7.12
C HIS A 10 -2.90 9.55 -6.78
N LYS A 11 -2.92 8.64 -7.76
CA LYS A 11 -2.50 7.23 -7.56
C LYS A 11 -1.00 7.09 -7.36
N TYR A 12 -0.17 7.93 -8.01
CA TYR A 12 1.27 7.95 -7.81
C TYR A 12 1.64 8.55 -6.45
N GLU A 13 1.01 9.68 -6.07
CA GLU A 13 1.20 10.31 -4.76
C GLU A 13 0.88 9.37 -3.61
N ARG A 14 -0.14 8.52 -3.78
CA ARG A 14 -0.55 7.54 -2.77
C ARG A 14 0.20 6.21 -2.85
N GLY A 15 1.17 6.07 -3.77
CA GLY A 15 1.93 4.83 -3.97
C GLY A 15 1.08 3.63 -4.42
N ILE A 16 -0.14 3.87 -4.92
CA ILE A 16 -1.07 2.83 -5.36
C ILE A 16 -0.58 2.22 -6.68
N ASN A 17 0.00 3.05 -7.55
CA ASN A 17 0.57 2.62 -8.83
C ASN A 17 2.09 2.86 -8.84
N ARG A 18 2.83 1.89 -9.38
CA ARG A 18 4.26 2.06 -9.67
C ARG A 18 4.43 3.04 -10.82
N VAL A 19 5.42 3.92 -10.73
CA VAL A 19 5.82 4.83 -11.80
C VAL A 19 6.89 4.15 -12.65
N SER A 20 6.72 4.13 -13.98
CA SER A 20 7.76 3.60 -14.88
C SER A 20 8.95 4.56 -14.96
N ALA A 21 10.15 4.03 -15.23
CA ALA A 21 11.36 4.85 -15.35
C ALA A 21 11.22 5.97 -16.40
N GLY A 22 10.55 5.70 -17.54
CA GLY A 22 10.27 6.71 -18.56
C GLY A 22 9.37 7.85 -18.05
N ARG A 23 8.39 7.55 -17.19
CA ARG A 23 7.52 8.58 -16.59
C ARG A 23 8.23 9.39 -15.52
N LEU A 24 9.12 8.76 -14.77
CA LEU A 24 9.97 9.46 -13.81
C LEU A 24 10.88 10.47 -14.51
N TYR A 25 11.41 10.12 -15.70
CA TYR A 25 12.20 11.02 -16.52
C TYR A 25 11.40 12.21 -17.06
N GLU A 26 10.18 11.97 -17.57
CA GLU A 26 9.26 13.05 -17.98
C GLU A 26 8.93 13.99 -16.82
N LEU A 27 8.72 13.44 -15.62
CA LEU A 27 8.48 14.21 -14.39
C LEU A 27 9.70 15.06 -14.00
N ALA A 28 10.90 14.49 -14.07
CA ALA A 28 12.16 15.20 -13.80
C ALA A 28 12.31 16.43 -14.70
N GLN A 29 12.09 16.24 -16.00
CA GLN A 29 12.12 17.32 -17.00
C GLN A 29 11.06 18.39 -16.74
N ALA A 30 9.84 17.99 -16.37
CA ALA A 30 8.76 18.91 -16.06
C ALA A 30 9.01 19.73 -14.78
N LEU A 31 9.72 19.15 -13.81
CA LEU A 31 10.05 19.78 -12.52
C LEU A 31 11.41 20.51 -12.55
N GLY A 32 12.19 20.38 -13.62
CA GLY A 32 13.51 21.00 -13.75
C GLY A 32 14.57 20.40 -12.83
N VAL A 33 14.44 19.13 -12.47
CA VAL A 33 15.36 18.41 -11.58
C VAL A 33 16.01 17.24 -12.31
N GLU A 34 17.15 16.76 -11.81
CA GLU A 34 17.73 15.50 -12.31
C GLU A 34 16.88 14.30 -11.88
N VAL A 35 16.85 13.25 -12.69
CA VAL A 35 16.09 12.02 -12.38
C VAL A 35 16.54 11.38 -11.05
N GLY A 36 17.80 11.61 -10.65
CA GLY A 36 18.36 11.18 -9.37
C GLY A 36 17.68 11.79 -8.15
N TYR A 37 17.09 12.98 -8.28
CA TYR A 37 16.38 13.69 -7.20
C TYR A 37 15.28 12.83 -6.56
N PHE A 38 14.55 12.04 -7.36
CA PHE A 38 13.48 11.16 -6.84
C PHE A 38 13.99 9.98 -6.00
N PHE A 39 15.28 9.70 -6.08
CA PHE A 39 15.93 8.61 -5.36
C PHE A 39 16.81 9.11 -4.21
N GLU A 40 16.93 10.42 -4.00
CA GLU A 40 17.64 10.98 -2.86
C GLU A 40 16.96 10.55 -1.56
N GLY A 41 17.75 10.04 -0.61
CA GLY A 41 17.25 9.50 0.65
C GLY A 41 16.75 8.05 0.57
N PHE A 42 16.67 7.44 -0.61
CA PHE A 42 16.54 5.99 -0.72
C PHE A 42 17.90 5.34 -0.48
N ASP A 43 18.07 4.71 0.67
CA ASP A 43 19.23 3.86 0.89
C ASP A 43 19.04 2.58 0.08
N ALA A 44 19.80 2.40 -1.01
CA ALA A 44 19.76 1.18 -1.82
C ALA A 44 20.15 -0.08 -1.02
N ARG A 45 20.69 0.10 0.19
CA ARG A 45 21.02 -0.97 1.14
C ARG A 45 19.92 -1.22 2.17
N GLN A 46 18.93 -0.34 2.30
CA GLN A 46 17.71 -0.73 2.96
C GLN A 46 17.07 -1.78 2.06
N PRO A 47 16.84 -3.01 2.56
CA PRO A 47 15.88 -3.87 1.91
C PRO A 47 14.66 -3.00 1.68
N CYS A 48 14.03 -3.07 0.49
CA CYS A 48 12.64 -2.66 0.42
C CYS A 48 12.00 -3.36 1.61
N GLU A 49 11.58 -2.61 2.64
CA GLU A 49 10.80 -3.16 3.72
C GLU A 49 9.53 -3.59 3.02
N GLN A 50 9.58 -4.78 2.43
CA GLN A 50 8.44 -5.52 2.00
C GLN A 50 7.73 -5.70 3.31
N MET A 51 6.80 -4.78 3.56
CA MET A 51 5.98 -4.76 4.75
C MET A 51 5.60 -6.22 4.98
N PRO A 52 6.06 -6.84 6.09
CA PRO A 52 6.04 -8.28 6.24
C PRO A 52 4.69 -8.81 5.79
N GLU A 53 4.63 -9.91 5.04
CA GLU A 53 3.37 -10.42 4.47
C GLU A 53 2.24 -10.48 5.51
N ARG A 54 2.59 -10.80 6.76
CA ARG A 54 1.71 -10.73 7.94
C ARG A 54 1.11 -9.34 8.21
N GLN A 55 1.93 -8.29 8.13
CA GLN A 55 1.50 -6.90 8.31
C GLN A 55 0.61 -6.44 7.15
N ARG A 56 0.91 -6.83 5.90
CA ARG A 56 0.03 -6.56 4.75
C ARG A 56 -1.33 -7.22 4.92
N MET A 57 -1.32 -8.50 5.24
CA MET A 57 -2.54 -9.27 5.48
C MET A 57 -3.36 -8.69 6.64
N SER A 58 -2.69 -8.22 7.71
CA SER A 58 -3.37 -7.58 8.84
C SER A 58 -4.07 -6.26 8.45
N LEU A 59 -3.43 -5.44 7.62
CA LEU A 59 -4.04 -4.20 7.12
C LEU A 59 -5.21 -4.46 6.16
N ASP A 60 -5.09 -5.48 5.30
CA ASP A 60 -6.17 -5.85 4.38
C ASP A 60 -7.39 -6.39 5.13
N VAL A 61 -7.19 -7.21 6.17
CA VAL A 61 -8.27 -7.67 7.04
C VAL A 61 -8.94 -6.49 7.73
N ALA A 62 -8.19 -5.57 8.33
CA ALA A 62 -8.74 -4.39 9.00
C ALA A 62 -9.56 -3.51 8.04
N ARG A 63 -9.05 -3.29 6.82
CA ARG A 63 -9.74 -2.49 5.79
C ARG A 63 -11.00 -3.18 5.27
N ASN A 64 -10.96 -4.50 5.08
CA ASN A 64 -12.13 -5.25 4.62
C ASN A 64 -13.21 -5.30 5.70
N PHE A 65 -12.82 -5.48 6.96
CA PHE A 65 -13.72 -5.45 8.10
C PHE A 65 -14.48 -4.11 8.22
N SER A 66 -13.79 -2.98 8.02
CA SER A 66 -14.42 -1.66 8.07
C SER A 66 -15.40 -1.39 6.92
N ARG A 67 -15.32 -2.15 5.81
CA ARG A 67 -16.23 -2.01 4.66
C ARG A 67 -17.52 -2.82 4.81
N ILE A 68 -17.56 -3.79 5.72
CA ILE A 68 -18.77 -4.58 6.00
C ILE A 68 -19.75 -3.66 6.73
N ARG A 69 -20.88 -3.34 6.08
CA ARG A 69 -21.93 -2.48 6.65
C ARG A 69 -22.97 -3.25 7.47
N ASP A 70 -23.08 -4.56 7.24
CA ASP A 70 -23.99 -5.44 7.96
C ASP A 70 -23.39 -5.85 9.31
N GLU A 71 -24.09 -5.54 10.40
CA GLU A 71 -23.59 -5.78 11.76
C GLU A 71 -23.49 -7.29 12.05
N ARG A 72 -24.44 -8.08 11.54
CA ARG A 72 -24.45 -9.53 11.75
C ARG A 72 -23.26 -10.22 11.11
N SER A 73 -22.88 -9.81 9.89
CA SER A 73 -21.70 -10.29 9.19
C SER A 73 -20.40 -9.87 9.89
N ARG A 74 -20.39 -8.66 10.48
CA ARG A 74 -19.24 -8.16 11.24
C ARG A 74 -19.02 -8.94 12.53
N GLU A 75 -20.08 -9.20 13.29
CA GLU A 75 -20.05 -10.04 14.49
C GLU A 75 -19.60 -11.47 14.18
N ALA A 76 -20.16 -12.09 13.14
CA ALA A 76 -19.79 -13.45 12.74
C ALA A 76 -18.29 -13.57 12.38
N LEU A 77 -17.76 -12.59 11.65
CA LEU A 77 -16.35 -12.54 11.29
C LEU A 77 -15.45 -12.32 12.52
N ALA A 78 -15.83 -11.42 13.44
CA ALA A 78 -15.11 -11.20 14.68
C ALA A 78 -15.08 -12.46 15.56
N GLN A 79 -16.20 -13.17 15.65
CA GLN A 79 -16.31 -14.42 16.39
C GLN A 79 -15.43 -15.52 15.78
N LEU A 80 -15.40 -15.65 14.45
CA LEU A 80 -14.53 -16.60 13.76
C LEU A 80 -13.05 -16.29 14.02
N CYS A 81 -12.64 -15.03 13.90
CA CYS A 81 -11.26 -14.61 14.19
C CYS A 81 -10.86 -14.94 15.64
N ARG A 82 -11.78 -14.75 16.60
CA ARG A 82 -11.56 -15.10 18.01
C ARG A 82 -11.36 -16.60 18.20
N VAL A 83 -12.24 -17.43 17.64
CA VAL A 83 -12.14 -18.91 17.74
C VAL A 83 -10.83 -19.40 17.15
N MET A 84 -10.43 -18.89 15.98
CA MET A 84 -9.16 -19.26 15.34
C MET A 84 -7.94 -18.82 16.15
N ALA A 85 -8.01 -17.66 16.82
CA ALA A 85 -6.91 -17.16 17.66
C ALA A 85 -6.79 -17.93 18.98
N ASP A 86 -7.91 -18.35 19.57
CA ASP A 86 -7.93 -19.15 20.80
C ASP A 86 -7.49 -20.60 20.52
N GLY A 87 -7.95 -21.21 19.41
CA GLY A 87 -7.52 -22.56 19.00
C GLY A 87 -6.04 -22.65 18.59
N ALA A 88 -5.42 -21.52 18.18
CA ALA A 88 -3.99 -21.46 17.90
C ALA A 88 -3.10 -21.41 19.16
N ARG A 89 -3.68 -21.23 20.37
CA ARG A 89 -2.97 -21.21 21.65
C ARG A 89 -2.87 -22.57 22.33
N GLU A 90 -3.62 -23.56 21.86
CA GLU A 90 -3.72 -24.89 22.48
C GLU A 90 -2.86 -25.98 21.79
N ILE A 91 -1.96 -25.58 20.88
CA ILE A 91 -0.99 -26.46 20.19
C ILE A 91 0.44 -26.06 20.53
#